data_AF-A0A3A6MKQ4-F1
#
_entry.id   AF-A0A3A6MKQ4-F1
#
_cell.length_a   1.000
_cell.length_b   1.000
_cell.length_c   1.000
_cell.angle_alpha   90.00
_cell.angle_beta   90.00
_cell.angle_gamma   90.00
#
_symmetry.space_group_name_H-M   'P 1'
#
loop_
_entity.id
_entity.type
_entity.pdbx_description
1 polymer ?
#
loop_
_entity_poly.entity_id
_entity_poly.type
_entity_poly.pdbx_seq_one_letter_code
_entity_poly.pdbx_strand_id
1 'polypeptide(L)'
;MLWWTGYPWAWLESLNQRICANIGRDARNLQIGHSYLMDGSKPITSFAKLVRVLREDLFPLLEEYCYEDYTSLAGVLGKTLVDVSAQRFREELLDPDQKDNLIRALLAPCPELSASFSVVKVEQEQTDSSEPEDIGAETPDAGGQAEGQQA
;
A
#
# COMPACT_ATOMS: atom_id res chain seq x y z
N MET A 1 -3.63 -6.83 10.28
CA MET A 1 -2.54 -6.52 9.32
C MET A 1 -3.04 -6.72 7.87
N LEU A 2 -4.04 -5.92 7.44
CA LEU A 2 -4.78 -6.08 6.17
C LEU A 2 -4.96 -4.74 5.43
N TRP A 3 -4.00 -3.82 5.58
CA TRP A 3 -4.13 -2.42 5.15
C TRP A 3 -4.05 -2.19 3.63
N TRP A 4 -3.78 -3.22 2.81
CA TRP A 4 -3.41 -3.08 1.40
C TRP A 4 -4.27 -3.87 0.40
N THR A 5 -5.31 -4.57 0.86
CA THR A 5 -6.08 -5.50 0.00
C THR A 5 -7.08 -4.82 -0.95
N GLY A 6 -7.35 -3.51 -0.81
CA GLY A 6 -8.25 -2.78 -1.72
C GLY A 6 -7.81 -1.37 -2.14
N TYR A 7 -6.85 -0.75 -1.43
CA TYR A 7 -6.47 0.66 -1.64
C TYR A 7 -5.38 0.98 -2.69
N PRO A 8 -4.41 0.11 -3.04
CA PRO A 8 -3.36 0.51 -4.00
C PRO A 8 -3.91 0.81 -5.38
N TRP A 9 -5.03 0.18 -5.74
CA TRP A 9 -5.66 0.35 -7.06
C TRP A 9 -6.34 1.69 -7.21
N ALA A 10 -7.03 2.17 -6.17
CA ALA A 10 -7.63 3.50 -6.20
C ALA A 10 -6.56 4.61 -6.27
N TRP A 11 -5.42 4.40 -5.58
CA TRP A 11 -4.29 5.32 -5.70
C TRP A 11 -3.66 5.28 -7.10
N LEU A 12 -3.42 4.09 -7.65
CA LEU A 12 -2.84 3.91 -8.98
C LEU A 12 -3.73 4.51 -10.08
N GLU A 13 -5.04 4.29 -10.00
CA GLU A 13 -6.00 4.88 -10.93
C GLU A 13 -5.94 6.42 -10.87
N SER A 14 -5.92 6.97 -9.65
CA SER A 14 -5.78 8.41 -9.45
C SER A 14 -4.44 8.96 -9.98
N LEU A 15 -3.34 8.19 -9.82
CA LEU A 15 -2.04 8.52 -10.41
C LEU A 15 -2.13 8.56 -11.94
N ASN A 16 -2.71 7.54 -12.56
CA ASN A 16 -2.88 7.46 -14.01
C ASN A 16 -3.78 8.58 -14.57
N GLN A 17 -4.80 8.99 -13.83
CA GLN A 17 -5.61 10.16 -14.18
C GLN A 17 -4.78 11.45 -14.16
N ARG A 18 -3.90 11.63 -13.17
CA ARG A 18 -3.00 12.79 -13.12
C ARG A 18 -1.93 12.76 -14.20
N ILE A 19 -1.39 11.58 -14.53
CA ILE A 19 -0.48 11.41 -15.67
C ILE A 19 -1.17 11.89 -16.96
N CYS A 20 -2.40 11.43 -17.21
CA CYS A 20 -3.20 11.88 -18.34
C CYS A 20 -3.47 13.38 -18.35
N ALA A 21 -3.71 13.98 -17.18
CA ALA A 21 -4.01 15.40 -17.05
C ALA A 21 -2.79 16.32 -17.24
N ASN A 22 -1.60 15.90 -16.80
CA ASN A 22 -0.41 16.75 -16.79
C ASN A 22 0.52 16.52 -17.99
N ILE A 23 0.66 15.28 -18.48
CA ILE A 23 1.61 14.95 -19.58
C ILE A 23 0.97 15.17 -20.97
N GLY A 24 -0.36 15.15 -21.07
CA GLY A 24 -1.08 15.54 -22.29
C GLY A 24 -1.45 14.36 -23.21
N ARG A 25 -1.44 14.60 -24.53
CA ARG A 25 -2.16 13.77 -25.52
C ARG A 25 -1.69 12.31 -25.60
N ASP A 26 -0.40 12.06 -25.38
CA ASP A 26 0.22 10.73 -25.46
C ASP A 26 0.20 9.97 -24.12
N ALA A 27 -0.24 10.62 -23.04
CA ALA A 27 -0.21 10.09 -21.69
C ALA A 27 -1.10 8.86 -21.47
N ARG A 28 -2.08 8.60 -22.37
CA ARG A 28 -2.88 7.36 -22.35
C ARG A 28 -2.03 6.10 -22.53
N ASN A 29 -0.90 6.21 -23.22
CA ASN A 29 0.04 5.11 -23.41
C ASN A 29 1.10 5.04 -22.30
N LEU A 30 1.14 6.04 -21.40
CA LEU A 30 2.12 6.20 -20.33
C LEU A 30 1.53 5.85 -18.95
N GLN A 31 0.40 5.13 -18.94
CA GLN A 31 -0.23 4.71 -17.69
C GLN A 31 0.61 3.63 -17.01
N ILE A 32 0.72 3.73 -15.71
CA ILE A 32 1.44 2.79 -14.85
C ILE A 32 0.57 1.56 -14.63
N GLY A 33 1.12 0.40 -14.95
CA GLY A 33 0.46 -0.89 -14.74
C GLY A 33 0.49 -1.35 -13.28
N HIS A 34 -0.47 -2.22 -12.92
CA HIS A 34 -0.55 -2.78 -11.56
C HIS A 34 0.68 -3.60 -11.17
N SER A 35 1.44 -4.13 -12.14
CA SER A 35 2.62 -4.98 -11.92
C SER A 35 3.69 -4.32 -11.04
N TYR A 36 3.86 -2.99 -11.11
CA TYR A 36 4.81 -2.27 -10.27
C TYR A 36 4.47 -2.40 -8.77
N LEU A 37 3.18 -2.47 -8.43
CA LEU A 37 2.72 -2.60 -7.05
C LEU A 37 2.50 -4.06 -6.62
N MET A 38 3.04 -5.02 -7.38
CA MET A 38 2.93 -6.46 -7.11
C MET A 38 4.30 -7.06 -6.77
N ASP A 39 4.30 -7.92 -5.75
CA ASP A 39 5.38 -8.83 -5.41
C ASP A 39 4.96 -10.25 -5.84
N GLY A 40 5.34 -10.61 -7.06
CA GLY A 40 4.83 -11.81 -7.74
C GLY A 40 3.32 -11.71 -7.98
N SER A 41 2.54 -12.59 -7.37
CA SER A 41 1.08 -12.63 -7.53
C SER A 41 0.32 -11.87 -6.43
N LYS A 42 1.01 -11.22 -5.49
CA LYS A 42 0.39 -10.52 -4.36
C LYS A 42 0.75 -9.04 -4.37
N PRO A 43 -0.15 -8.15 -3.92
CA PRO A 43 0.20 -6.74 -3.72
C PRO A 43 1.35 -6.55 -2.73
N ILE A 44 2.18 -5.54 -2.95
CA ILE A 44 3.26 -5.18 -2.02
C ILE A 44 2.68 -4.72 -0.68
N THR A 45 2.98 -5.44 0.40
CA THR A 45 2.54 -5.08 1.76
C THR A 45 3.66 -4.52 2.63
N SER A 46 4.91 -4.63 2.19
CA SER A 46 6.08 -4.15 2.92
C SER A 46 6.43 -2.73 2.51
N PHE A 47 6.58 -1.84 3.49
CA PHE A 47 6.99 -0.46 3.27
C PHE A 47 8.35 -0.37 2.54
N ALA A 48 9.33 -1.18 2.96
CA ALA A 48 10.65 -1.18 2.35
C ALA A 48 10.61 -1.58 0.87
N LYS A 49 9.74 -2.55 0.51
CA LYS A 49 9.55 -2.96 -0.89
C LYS A 49 8.84 -1.86 -1.70
N LEU A 50 7.85 -1.19 -1.12
CA LEU A 50 7.17 -0.06 -1.76
C LEU A 50 8.15 1.07 -2.05
N VAL A 51 8.94 1.48 -1.05
CA VAL A 51 9.99 2.51 -1.21
C VAL A 51 10.96 2.13 -2.31
N ARG A 52 11.38 0.87 -2.34
CA ARG A 52 12.30 0.36 -3.36
C ARG A 52 11.71 0.51 -4.77
N VAL A 53 10.49 0.04 -5.00
CA VAL A 53 9.80 0.21 -6.30
C VAL A 53 9.63 1.67 -6.66
N LEU A 54 9.23 2.52 -5.70
CA LEU A 54 9.08 3.95 -5.95
C LEU A 54 10.39 4.58 -6.42
N ARG A 55 11.49 4.29 -5.70
CA ARG A 55 12.82 4.87 -5.96
C ARG A 55 13.49 4.29 -7.20
N GLU A 56 13.45 2.98 -7.39
CA GLU A 56 14.22 2.28 -8.43
C GLU A 56 13.46 2.16 -9.75
N ASP A 57 12.12 2.10 -9.71
CA ASP A 57 11.30 1.84 -10.90
C ASP A 57 10.39 3.02 -11.25
N LEU A 58 9.56 3.48 -10.30
CA LEU A 58 8.48 4.42 -10.62
C LEU A 58 8.97 5.85 -10.85
N PHE A 59 9.86 6.35 -10.00
CA PHE A 59 10.37 7.72 -10.09
C PHE A 59 11.22 7.95 -11.35
N PRO A 60 12.19 7.08 -11.70
CA PRO A 60 12.94 7.23 -12.94
C PRO A 60 12.04 7.19 -14.18
N LEU A 61 11.05 6.29 -14.18
CA LEU A 61 10.10 6.17 -15.29
C LEU A 61 9.25 7.45 -15.45
N LEU A 62 8.79 8.03 -14.35
CA LEU A 62 8.01 9.27 -14.38
C LEU A 62 8.87 10.46 -14.83
N GLU A 63 10.15 10.52 -14.44
CA GLU A 63 11.09 11.53 -14.94
C GLU A 63 11.24 11.44 -16.46
N GLU A 64 11.42 10.23 -16.99
CA GLU A 64 11.48 9.99 -18.43
C GLU A 64 10.17 10.41 -19.12
N TYR A 65 9.02 10.04 -18.56
CA TYR A 65 7.70 10.41 -19.13
C TYR A 65 7.46 11.90 -19.14
N CYS A 66 8.00 12.62 -18.15
CA CYS A 66 7.87 14.07 -18.06
C CYS A 66 9.01 14.81 -18.78
N TYR A 67 9.93 14.12 -19.46
CA TYR A 67 11.13 14.73 -20.05
C TYR A 67 11.86 15.66 -19.05
N GLU A 68 12.00 15.22 -17.79
CA GLU A 68 12.59 16.00 -16.71
C GLU A 68 11.86 17.34 -16.40
N ASP A 69 10.59 17.49 -16.81
CA ASP A 69 9.75 18.60 -16.37
C ASP A 69 9.22 18.37 -14.95
N TYR A 70 9.96 18.91 -13.98
CA TYR A 70 9.62 18.85 -12.57
C TYR A 70 8.30 19.55 -12.21
N THR A 71 7.81 20.48 -13.05
CA THR A 71 6.50 21.11 -12.84
C THR A 71 5.39 20.08 -13.10
N SER A 72 5.49 19.34 -14.21
CA SER A 72 4.58 18.25 -14.55
C SER A 72 4.68 17.10 -13.53
N LEU A 73 5.90 16.71 -13.12
CA LEU A 73 6.11 15.72 -12.06
C LEU A 73 5.43 16.12 -10.75
N ALA A 74 5.57 17.38 -10.34
CA ALA A 74 4.90 17.89 -9.13
C ALA A 74 3.37 17.93 -9.28
N GLY A 75 2.84 18.08 -10.50
CA GLY A 75 1.42 17.93 -10.81
C GLY A 75 0.93 16.48 -10.71
N VAL A 76 1.79 15.50 -11.04
CA VAL A 76 1.48 14.07 -11.00
C VAL A 76 1.65 13.47 -9.60
N LEU A 77 2.75 13.75 -8.91
CA LEU A 77 3.08 13.15 -7.60
C LEU A 77 2.77 14.06 -6.42
N GLY A 78 2.65 15.37 -6.66
CA GLY A 78 2.47 16.37 -5.63
C GLY A 78 3.78 17.09 -5.28
N LYS A 79 3.65 18.38 -4.95
CA LYS A 79 4.75 19.29 -4.57
C LYS A 79 5.48 18.90 -3.28
N THR A 80 4.89 17.99 -2.49
CA THR A 80 5.52 17.47 -1.27
C THR A 80 6.61 16.46 -1.61
N LEU A 81 6.44 15.65 -2.67
CA LEU A 81 7.42 14.64 -3.09
C LEU A 81 8.47 15.19 -4.05
N VAL A 82 8.10 16.19 -4.84
CA VAL A 82 8.94 16.76 -5.89
C VAL A 82 9.35 18.17 -5.50
N ASP A 83 10.66 18.41 -5.40
CA ASP A 83 11.22 19.75 -5.28
C ASP A 83 11.46 20.32 -6.67
N VAL A 84 10.52 21.13 -7.16
CA VAL A 84 10.60 21.76 -8.47
C VAL A 84 11.76 22.76 -8.55
N SER A 85 12.10 23.42 -7.44
CA SER A 85 13.17 24.43 -7.43
C SER A 85 14.54 23.79 -7.48
N ALA A 86 14.72 22.69 -6.75
CA ALA A 86 15.96 21.91 -6.76
C ALA A 86 16.01 20.84 -7.87
N GLN A 87 14.95 20.72 -8.68
CA GLN A 87 14.80 19.73 -9.74
C GLN A 87 15.20 18.32 -9.28
N ARG A 88 14.56 17.85 -8.19
CA ARG A 88 14.82 16.52 -7.63
C ARG A 88 13.64 15.98 -6.82
N PHE A 89 13.62 14.67 -6.61
CA PHE A 89 12.77 14.06 -5.60
C PHE A 89 13.30 14.32 -4.19
N ARG A 90 12.38 14.47 -3.23
CA ARG A 90 12.70 14.55 -1.81
C ARG A 90 13.01 13.17 -1.26
N GLU A 91 14.20 12.67 -1.53
CA GLU A 91 14.64 11.35 -1.11
C GLU A 91 14.59 11.14 0.41
N GLU A 92 14.68 12.22 1.19
CA GLU A 92 14.50 12.18 2.63
C GLU A 92 13.15 11.59 3.04
N LEU A 93 12.10 11.72 2.23
CA LEU A 93 10.78 11.14 2.53
C LEU A 93 10.76 9.61 2.32
N LEU A 94 11.72 9.06 1.61
CA LEU A 94 11.82 7.62 1.34
C LEU A 94 12.50 6.86 2.49
N ASP A 95 12.98 7.54 3.52
CA ASP A 95 13.58 6.90 4.69
C ASP A 95 12.55 6.07 5.48
N PRO A 96 12.97 4.95 6.10
CA PRO A 96 12.10 4.08 6.89
C PRO A 96 11.38 4.83 8.03
N ASP A 97 12.04 5.81 8.64
CA ASP A 97 11.50 6.64 9.71
C ASP A 97 10.47 7.68 9.22
N GLN A 98 10.40 7.92 7.92
CA GLN A 98 9.52 8.91 7.29
C GLN A 98 8.24 8.28 6.71
N LYS A 99 7.95 7.02 7.04
CA LYS A 99 6.80 6.26 6.51
C LYS A 99 5.48 7.02 6.51
N ASP A 100 5.10 7.63 7.64
CA ASP A 100 3.84 8.36 7.75
C ASP A 100 3.83 9.62 6.87
N ASN A 101 4.97 10.30 6.77
CA ASN A 101 5.12 11.49 5.92
C ASN A 101 5.09 11.13 4.44
N LEU A 102 5.71 10.01 4.04
CA LEU A 102 5.64 9.49 2.68
C LEU A 102 4.20 9.16 2.27
N ILE A 103 3.48 8.42 3.12
CA ILE A 103 2.09 8.04 2.86
C ILE A 103 1.22 9.29 2.73
N ARG A 104 1.37 10.25 3.64
CA ARG A 104 0.66 11.53 3.56
C ARG A 104 0.99 12.28 2.27
N ALA A 105 2.25 12.31 1.85
CA ALA A 105 2.67 12.97 0.63
C ALA A 105 2.09 12.30 -0.63
N LEU A 106 2.08 10.96 -0.69
CA LEU A 106 1.48 10.18 -1.78
C LEU A 106 -0.04 10.34 -1.87
N LEU A 107 -0.72 10.55 -0.73
CA LEU A 107 -2.17 10.74 -0.65
C LEU A 107 -2.60 12.21 -0.73
N ALA A 108 -1.69 13.19 -0.57
CA ALA A 108 -2.02 14.61 -0.62
C ALA A 108 -2.71 15.06 -1.93
N PRO A 109 -2.35 14.52 -3.11
CA PRO A 109 -3.08 14.81 -4.35
C PRO A 109 -4.48 14.16 -4.42
N CYS A 110 -4.82 13.24 -3.51
CA CYS A 110 -6.06 12.46 -3.49
C CYS A 110 -6.77 12.56 -2.12
N PRO A 111 -7.39 13.71 -1.78
CA PRO A 111 -7.99 13.92 -0.47
C PRO A 111 -9.10 12.91 -0.14
N GLU A 112 -9.85 12.42 -1.14
CA GLU A 112 -10.89 11.39 -0.95
C GLU A 112 -10.32 10.07 -0.42
N LEU A 113 -9.14 9.68 -0.88
CA LEU A 113 -8.44 8.50 -0.38
C LEU A 113 -7.86 8.77 1.01
N SER A 114 -7.35 9.97 1.28
CA SER A 114 -6.83 10.36 2.59
C SER A 114 -7.90 10.30 3.69
N ALA A 115 -9.13 10.76 3.40
CA ALA A 115 -10.26 10.66 4.31
C ALA A 115 -10.63 9.20 4.60
N SER A 116 -10.71 8.37 3.55
CA SER A 116 -10.99 6.94 3.65
C SER A 116 -9.92 6.20 4.47
N PHE A 117 -8.64 6.58 4.32
CA PHE A 117 -7.53 6.06 5.13
C PHE A 117 -7.59 6.46 6.60
N SER A 118 -8.09 7.67 6.90
CA SER A 118 -8.18 8.19 8.26
C SER A 118 -9.30 7.50 9.07
N VAL A 119 -10.43 7.17 8.42
CA VAL A 119 -11.55 6.45 9.05
C VAL A 119 -11.13 5.03 9.47
N VAL A 120 -10.40 4.32 8.60
CA VAL A 120 -9.89 2.97 8.90
C VAL A 120 -8.89 2.95 10.05
N LYS A 121 -8.10 4.03 10.24
CA LYS A 121 -7.15 4.14 11.35
C LYS A 121 -7.85 4.24 12.71
N VAL A 122 -9.03 4.87 12.76
CA VAL A 122 -9.79 5.08 14.00
C VAL A 122 -10.55 3.83 14.44
N GLU A 123 -11.05 3.00 13.51
CA GLU A 123 -11.74 1.75 13.87
C GLU A 123 -10.81 0.68 14.45
N GLN A 124 -9.50 0.73 14.20
CA GLN A 124 -8.54 -0.28 14.67
C GLN A 124 -8.11 -0.10 16.13
N GLU A 125 -8.41 1.02 16.78
CA GLU A 125 -8.03 1.27 18.18
C GLU A 125 -9.06 0.79 19.21
N GLN A 126 -10.21 0.24 18.79
CA GLN A 126 -11.27 -0.21 19.70
C GLN A 126 -11.53 -1.74 19.70
N THR A 127 -10.69 -2.56 19.07
CA THR A 127 -10.91 -4.02 19.03
C THR A 127 -9.64 -4.83 19.34
N ASP A 128 -8.93 -4.46 20.40
CA ASP A 128 -7.90 -5.31 21.01
C ASP A 128 -7.99 -5.23 22.54
N SER A 129 -8.98 -5.91 23.10
CA SER A 129 -9.00 -6.35 24.50
C SER A 129 -10.18 -7.28 24.72
N SER A 130 -9.93 -8.59 24.58
CA SER A 130 -10.38 -9.62 25.52
C SER A 130 -9.96 -10.98 24.97
N GLU A 131 -8.77 -11.42 25.36
CA GLU A 131 -8.52 -12.83 25.57
C GLU A 131 -8.39 -13.00 27.09
N PRO A 132 -9.08 -14.00 27.67
CA PRO A 132 -8.39 -14.79 28.66
C PRO A 132 -8.50 -16.29 28.36
N GLU A 133 -7.33 -16.85 28.14
CA GLU A 133 -6.76 -18.11 28.64
C GLU A 133 -7.68 -19.21 29.22
N ASP A 134 -7.49 -20.39 28.63
CA ASP A 134 -7.16 -21.68 29.26
C ASP A 134 -7.91 -22.13 30.54
N ILE A 135 -8.71 -23.20 30.40
CA ILE A 135 -8.86 -24.20 31.46
C ILE A 135 -8.68 -25.62 30.88
N GLY A 136 -7.50 -26.18 31.11
CA GLY A 136 -7.26 -27.61 30.98
C GLY A 136 -8.06 -28.43 32.00
N ALA A 137 -8.56 -29.59 31.57
CA ALA A 137 -8.87 -30.72 32.44
C ALA A 137 -8.75 -32.02 31.64
N GLU A 138 -7.61 -32.67 31.80
CA GLU A 138 -7.31 -34.01 31.32
C GLU A 138 -7.83 -35.07 32.32
N THR A 139 -8.11 -36.27 31.78
CA THR A 139 -8.18 -37.62 32.42
C THR A 139 -9.50 -38.08 33.10
N PRO A 140 -9.77 -39.41 33.26
CA PRO A 140 -9.25 -40.62 32.57
C PRO A 140 -10.33 -41.72 32.23
N ASP A 141 -9.88 -42.69 31.43
CA ASP A 141 -10.17 -44.15 31.34
C ASP A 141 -11.23 -44.84 32.25
N ALA A 142 -12.12 -45.67 31.65
CA ALA A 142 -12.34 -47.09 32.06
C ALA A 142 -13.51 -47.82 31.31
N GLY A 143 -13.18 -49.01 30.75
CA GLY A 143 -14.05 -50.22 30.59
C GLY A 143 -14.99 -50.27 29.36
N GLY A 144 -15.01 -51.27 28.47
CA GLY A 144 -14.58 -52.67 28.52
C GLY A 144 -15.80 -53.61 28.57
N GLN A 145 -16.17 -54.25 27.44
CA GLN A 145 -16.94 -55.51 27.25
C GLN A 145 -17.37 -55.59 25.76
N ALA A 146 -16.85 -56.47 24.88
CA ALA A 146 -16.96 -57.94 24.78
C ALA A 146 -18.30 -58.43 24.19
N GLU A 147 -18.21 -59.54 23.43
CA GLU A 147 -19.26 -60.38 22.81
C GLU A 147 -19.67 -59.97 21.36
N GLY A 148 -19.53 -60.78 20.29
CA GLY A 148 -19.24 -62.20 20.15
C GLY A 148 -20.51 -63.04 19.93
N GLN A 149 -20.80 -63.40 18.66
CA GLN A 149 -21.72 -64.48 18.21
C GLN A 149 -23.24 -64.24 18.50
N GLN A 150 -24.28 -64.56 17.71
CA GLN A 150 -24.72 -65.60 16.74
C GLN A 150 -25.87 -64.95 15.89
N ALA A 151 -26.31 -65.42 14.73
CA ALA A 151 -26.60 -66.77 14.26
C ALA A 151 -26.60 -66.85 12.72
#